data_AF-A0A534J4W6-F1
#
_entry.id   AF-A0A534J4W6-F1
#
_cell.length_a   1.000
_cell.length_b   1.000
_cell.length_c   1.000
_cell.angle_alpha   90.00
_cell.angle_beta   90.00
_cell.angle_gamma   90.00
#
_symmetry.space_group_name_H-M   'P 1'
#
loop_
_entity.id
_entity.type
_entity.pdbx_description
1 polymer ?
#
loop_
_entity_poly.entity_id
_entity_poly.type
_entity_poly.pdbx_seq_one_letter_code
_entity_poly.pdbx_strand_id
1 'polypeptide(L)'
;MAGQAKDWADEEPPADRGRRRFLQATLLAGAAAIVGTTVASAKSLIPPPFTFSGTVENTFRYGLPESPTNWVAQKNLVNQVARVSDFKLWDGASLLWREAFDEAGKAVTGTGFPAMIICVDASLLQVPKEFESYVIRTDVGGIPAAFVGLYARCVHFCCKPGWHTSPVPATLHDYVAEPRTFLATDPVTGVPKPEDPIWCQCHNSQYDPVTVVHSIHPPPANVAYIGARFVHGPASRALPCIPLKRTGTTIEGLYEPTAGGHPDWYSAYCR
;
A
#
# COMPACT_ATOMS: atom_id res chain seq x y z
N MET A 1 2.90 23.01 1.78
CA MET A 1 1.46 22.96 1.45
C MET A 1 1.16 21.55 1.02
N ALA A 2 0.31 20.82 1.76
CA ALA A 2 -0.12 19.46 1.41
C ALA A 2 -0.64 19.42 -0.04
N GLY A 3 -0.43 18.31 -0.75
CA GLY A 3 -0.97 18.15 -2.10
C GLY A 3 -2.46 18.47 -2.13
N GLN A 4 -2.91 19.27 -3.11
CA GLN A 4 -4.28 19.77 -3.21
C GLN A 4 -5.28 18.60 -3.17
N ALA A 5 -6.24 18.65 -2.25
CA ALA A 5 -7.36 17.70 -2.22
C ALA A 5 -8.13 17.81 -3.55
N LYS A 6 -8.39 16.66 -4.19
CA LYS A 6 -9.20 16.58 -5.42
C LYS A 6 -10.59 16.04 -5.07
N ASP A 7 -11.61 16.48 -5.80
CA ASP A 7 -12.92 15.83 -5.76
C ASP A 7 -12.77 14.40 -6.31
N TRP A 8 -13.34 13.42 -5.61
CA TRP A 8 -13.37 12.03 -6.08
C TRP A 8 -14.04 11.91 -7.46
N ALA A 9 -15.07 12.71 -7.72
CA ALA A 9 -15.82 12.66 -8.97
C ALA A 9 -14.99 13.11 -10.19
N ASP A 10 -13.91 13.86 -9.95
CA ASP A 10 -13.02 14.36 -10.99
C ASP A 10 -11.85 13.40 -11.31
N GLU A 11 -11.73 12.29 -10.58
CA GLU A 11 -10.71 11.28 -10.86
C GLU A 11 -11.19 10.23 -11.85
N GLU A 12 -10.42 10.02 -12.93
CA GLU A 12 -10.65 8.88 -13.81
C GLU A 12 -10.36 7.58 -13.03
N PRO A 13 -11.33 6.67 -12.87
CA PRO A 13 -11.09 5.42 -12.17
C PRO A 13 -10.09 4.57 -12.99
N PRO A 14 -9.24 3.76 -12.33
CA PRO A 14 -8.36 2.81 -13.01
C PRO A 14 -9.13 1.99 -14.04
N ALA A 15 -8.51 1.65 -15.16
CA ALA A 15 -9.18 1.09 -16.32
C ALA A 15 -9.72 -0.34 -16.07
N ASP A 16 -10.80 -0.50 -15.29
CA ASP A 16 -11.55 -1.75 -15.19
C ASP A 16 -12.42 -1.94 -16.45
N ARG A 17 -11.76 -2.37 -17.52
CA ARG A 17 -12.41 -2.66 -18.80
C ARG A 17 -13.10 -4.03 -18.83
N GLY A 18 -12.84 -4.91 -17.86
CA GLY A 18 -13.23 -6.32 -17.89
C GLY A 18 -14.57 -6.62 -17.21
N ARG A 19 -14.67 -6.35 -15.90
CA ARG A 19 -15.90 -6.65 -15.13
C ARG A 19 -17.04 -5.72 -15.50
N ARG A 20 -16.77 -4.43 -15.71
CA ARG A 20 -17.81 -3.47 -16.14
C ARG A 20 -18.37 -3.83 -17.51
N ARG A 21 -17.55 -4.27 -18.47
CA ARG A 21 -18.06 -4.79 -19.77
C ARG A 21 -18.79 -6.11 -19.63
N PHE A 22 -18.32 -7.05 -18.82
CA PHE A 22 -19.04 -8.32 -18.60
C PHE A 22 -20.39 -8.11 -17.92
N LEU A 23 -20.45 -7.28 -16.87
CA LEU A 23 -21.68 -6.87 -16.19
C LEU A 23 -22.59 -6.05 -17.11
N GLN A 24 -22.05 -5.09 -17.88
CA GLN A 24 -22.82 -4.35 -18.88
C GLN A 24 -23.33 -5.26 -19.99
N ALA A 25 -22.54 -6.22 -20.46
CA ALA A 25 -22.91 -7.17 -21.51
C ALA A 25 -23.97 -8.17 -21.01
N THR A 26 -23.87 -8.64 -19.77
CA THR A 26 -24.91 -9.49 -19.16
C THR A 26 -26.18 -8.71 -18.85
N LEU A 27 -26.08 -7.44 -18.44
CA LEU A 27 -27.23 -6.54 -18.29
C LEU A 27 -27.91 -6.23 -19.63
N LEU A 28 -27.15 -5.97 -20.69
CA LEU A 28 -27.67 -5.70 -22.03
C LEU A 28 -28.26 -6.96 -22.68
N ALA A 29 -27.62 -8.12 -22.52
CA ALA A 29 -28.15 -9.40 -22.99
C ALA A 29 -29.41 -9.81 -22.21
N GLY A 30 -29.45 -9.57 -20.90
CA GLY A 30 -30.65 -9.78 -20.08
C GLY A 30 -31.80 -8.83 -20.43
N ALA A 31 -31.50 -7.59 -20.82
CA ALA A 31 -32.50 -6.61 -21.28
C ALA A 31 -33.10 -6.96 -22.65
N ALA A 32 -32.36 -7.64 -23.53
CA ALA A 32 -32.86 -8.07 -24.84
C ALA A 32 -33.79 -9.30 -24.76
N ALA A 33 -33.72 -10.09 -23.67
CA ALA A 33 -34.51 -11.31 -23.50
C ALA A 33 -35.90 -11.10 -22.87
N ILE A 34 -36.25 -9.88 -22.46
CA ILE A 34 -37.53 -9.58 -21.81
C ILE A 34 -38.25 -8.48 -22.60
N VAL A 35 -38.93 -8.90 -23.66
CA VAL A 35 -40.04 -8.14 -24.23
C VAL A 35 -41.23 -8.33 -23.31
N GLY A 36 -41.67 -7.28 -22.60
CA GLY A 36 -42.95 -7.31 -21.90
C GLY A 36 -43.10 -6.42 -20.68
N THR A 37 -42.71 -6.88 -19.49
CA THR A 37 -43.37 -6.40 -18.26
C THR A 37 -42.53 -6.45 -16.97
N THR A 38 -41.21 -6.30 -17.02
CA THR A 38 -40.37 -6.31 -15.79
C THR A 38 -39.23 -5.26 -15.75
N VAL A 39 -39.31 -4.16 -16.51
CA VAL A 39 -38.27 -3.11 -16.47
C VAL A 39 -38.40 -2.17 -15.27
N ALA A 40 -39.58 -2.07 -14.63
CA ALA A 40 -39.78 -1.18 -13.49
C ALA A 40 -39.14 -1.71 -12.19
N SER A 41 -39.11 -3.03 -11.98
CA SER A 41 -38.68 -3.65 -10.72
C SER A 41 -37.17 -3.91 -10.65
N ALA A 42 -36.48 -4.01 -11.80
CA ALA A 42 -35.03 -4.22 -11.82
C ALA A 42 -34.24 -2.95 -11.47
N LYS A 43 -34.84 -1.75 -11.62
CA LYS A 43 -34.22 -0.48 -11.21
C LYS A 43 -34.13 -0.31 -9.68
N SER A 44 -34.87 -1.08 -8.87
CA SER A 44 -34.74 -1.04 -7.40
C SER A 44 -33.67 -1.97 -6.85
N LEU A 45 -33.21 -2.94 -7.65
CA LEU A 45 -32.13 -3.87 -7.31
C LEU A 45 -30.75 -3.39 -7.78
N ILE A 46 -30.73 -2.44 -8.71
CA ILE A 46 -29.51 -1.72 -9.09
C ILE A 46 -29.46 -0.48 -8.20
N PRO A 47 -28.62 -0.45 -7.16
CA PRO A 47 -28.47 0.77 -6.38
C PRO A 47 -28.17 1.93 -7.35
N PRO A 48 -28.81 3.11 -7.16
CA PRO A 48 -28.46 4.27 -7.98
C PRO A 48 -26.93 4.43 -7.95
N PRO A 49 -26.30 4.86 -9.07
CA PRO A 49 -24.86 5.10 -9.07
C PRO A 49 -24.56 5.98 -7.87
N PHE A 50 -23.76 5.44 -6.95
CA PHE A 50 -23.37 6.17 -5.76
C PHE A 50 -22.52 7.35 -6.25
N THR A 51 -23.13 8.52 -6.38
CA THR A 51 -22.41 9.78 -6.57
C THR A 51 -21.81 10.10 -5.22
N PHE A 52 -20.59 9.64 -5.01
CA PHE A 52 -19.80 10.09 -3.88
C PHE A 52 -19.37 11.53 -4.17
N SER A 53 -19.90 12.49 -3.42
CA SER A 53 -19.40 13.87 -3.37
C SER A 53 -18.49 14.01 -2.14
N GLY A 54 -17.26 14.47 -2.35
CA GLY A 54 -16.24 14.46 -1.31
C GLY A 54 -14.82 14.58 -1.82
N THR A 55 -13.84 14.66 -0.92
CA THR A 55 -12.42 14.82 -1.27
C THR A 55 -11.61 13.54 -1.05
N VAL A 56 -10.59 13.33 -1.88
CA VAL A 56 -9.54 12.33 -1.64
C VAL A 56 -8.25 13.01 -1.26
N GLU A 57 -7.63 12.53 -0.19
CA GLU A 57 -6.33 13.03 0.27
C GLU A 57 -5.20 12.03 -0.03
N ASN A 58 -4.08 12.50 -0.56
CA ASN A 58 -2.90 11.65 -0.82
C ASN A 58 -2.12 11.25 0.45
N THR A 59 -2.66 11.54 1.63
CA THR A 59 -2.05 11.25 2.93
C THR A 59 -2.27 9.81 3.37
N PHE A 60 -1.44 9.35 4.29
CA PHE A 60 -1.63 8.10 5.01
C PHE A 60 -2.22 8.37 6.39
N ARG A 61 -3.25 7.62 6.80
CA ARG A 61 -3.87 7.71 8.11
C ARG A 61 -3.72 6.40 8.88
N TYR A 62 -3.39 6.49 10.15
CA TYR A 62 -3.24 5.31 10.99
C TYR A 62 -4.59 4.62 11.18
N GLY A 63 -4.65 3.34 10.85
CA GLY A 63 -5.82 2.51 11.12
C GLY A 63 -5.90 2.06 12.58
N LEU A 64 -6.89 1.22 12.88
CA LEU A 64 -6.96 0.54 14.16
C LEU A 64 -5.82 -0.50 14.27
N PRO A 65 -4.96 -0.42 15.29
CA PRO A 65 -3.90 -1.39 15.47
C PRO A 65 -4.44 -2.74 15.94
N GLU A 66 -3.71 -3.80 15.65
CA GLU A 66 -4.09 -5.18 15.99
C GLU A 66 -4.01 -5.49 17.49
N SER A 67 -3.30 -4.66 18.26
CA SER A 67 -3.13 -4.79 19.71
C SER A 67 -3.05 -3.42 20.39
N PRO A 68 -3.58 -3.28 21.63
CA PRO A 68 -3.39 -2.09 22.45
C PRO A 68 -1.92 -1.80 22.79
N THR A 69 -1.04 -2.81 22.73
CA THR A 69 0.40 -2.65 22.98
C THR A 69 1.18 -2.15 21.76
N ASN A 70 0.52 -2.02 20.61
CA ASN A 70 1.14 -1.46 19.42
C ASN A 70 1.50 0.03 19.64
N TRP A 71 2.66 0.46 19.15
CA TRP A 71 3.15 1.82 19.35
C TRP A 71 2.20 2.90 18.80
N VAL A 72 1.42 2.60 17.76
CA VAL A 72 0.40 3.50 17.20
C VAL A 72 -0.72 3.75 18.22
N ALA A 73 -1.18 2.71 18.92
CA ALA A 73 -2.15 2.85 20.01
C ALA A 73 -1.54 3.62 21.19
N GLN A 74 -0.32 3.25 21.59
CA GLN A 74 0.37 3.88 22.74
C GLN A 74 0.62 5.37 22.54
N LYS A 75 0.90 5.80 21.30
CA LYS A 75 1.06 7.22 20.93
C LYS A 75 -0.27 7.91 20.59
N ASN A 76 -1.41 7.22 20.72
CA ASN A 76 -2.75 7.74 20.40
C ASN A 76 -2.88 8.28 18.96
N LEU A 77 -2.29 7.59 17.98
CA LEU A 77 -2.18 8.08 16.60
C LEU A 77 -3.33 7.66 15.68
N VAL A 78 -4.30 6.87 16.16
CA VAL A 78 -5.42 6.37 15.35
C VAL A 78 -6.15 7.52 14.63
N ASN A 79 -6.43 7.33 13.33
CA ASN A 79 -7.03 8.31 12.39
C ASN A 79 -6.20 9.57 12.11
N GLN A 80 -5.05 9.75 12.76
CA GLN A 80 -4.15 10.87 12.48
C GLN A 80 -3.38 10.62 11.19
N VAL A 81 -2.99 11.72 10.53
CA VAL A 81 -2.12 11.68 9.35
C VAL A 81 -0.69 11.36 9.78
N ALA A 82 -0.08 10.39 9.09
CA ALA A 82 1.28 9.94 9.36
C ALA A 82 2.32 11.01 9.02
N ARG A 83 3.27 11.19 9.94
CA ARG A 83 4.39 12.12 9.83
C ARG A 83 5.70 11.40 10.05
N VAL A 84 6.76 11.90 9.45
CA VAL A 84 8.12 11.33 9.63
C VAL A 84 8.55 11.32 11.11
N SER A 85 8.09 12.30 11.90
CA SER A 85 8.38 12.43 13.33
C SER A 85 7.72 11.36 14.20
N ASP A 86 6.75 10.64 13.67
CA ASP A 86 5.99 9.66 14.45
C ASP A 86 6.77 8.36 14.62
N PHE A 87 7.75 8.09 13.75
CA PHE A 87 8.49 6.85 13.66
C PHE A 87 9.86 6.94 14.34
N LYS A 88 10.34 5.82 14.86
CA LYS A 88 11.75 5.54 15.16
C LYS A 88 12.36 4.68 14.06
N LEU A 89 13.68 4.50 14.06
CA LEU A 89 14.33 3.54 13.18
C LEU A 89 13.71 2.14 13.38
N TRP A 90 13.41 1.47 12.28
CA TRP A 90 12.75 0.16 12.22
C TRP A 90 11.29 0.11 12.69
N ASP A 91 10.67 1.24 13.05
CA ASP A 91 9.21 1.28 13.24
C ASP A 91 8.50 1.07 11.89
N GLY A 92 7.45 0.25 11.91
CA GLY A 92 6.49 0.15 10.82
C GLY A 92 5.05 0.33 11.31
N ALA A 93 4.18 0.81 10.42
CA ALA A 93 2.75 0.97 10.69
C ALA A 93 1.91 0.48 9.51
N SER A 94 0.74 -0.09 9.84
CA SER A 94 -0.35 -0.32 8.88
C SER A 94 -1.23 0.93 8.82
N LEU A 95 -1.52 1.41 7.61
CA LEU A 95 -2.25 2.65 7.37
C LEU A 95 -3.30 2.48 6.27
N LEU A 96 -4.21 3.43 6.17
CA LEU A 96 -5.04 3.66 5.00
C LEU A 96 -4.47 4.84 4.21
N TRP A 97 -4.33 4.67 2.90
CA TRP A 97 -3.87 5.71 1.99
C TRP A 97 -5.01 6.10 1.04
N ARG A 98 -5.20 7.38 0.76
CA ARG A 98 -6.29 7.85 -0.12
C ARG A 98 -7.67 7.46 0.37
N GLU A 99 -7.88 7.64 1.67
CA GLU A 99 -9.22 7.62 2.24
C GLU A 99 -10.04 8.78 1.66
N ALA A 100 -11.33 8.52 1.45
CA ALA A 100 -12.27 9.51 0.95
C ALA A 100 -13.00 10.16 2.13
N PHE A 101 -13.29 11.44 1.99
CA PHE A 101 -13.99 12.24 3.00
C PHE A 101 -15.27 12.81 2.40
N ASP A 102 -16.37 12.71 3.13
CA ASP A 102 -17.62 13.34 2.72
C ASP A 102 -17.53 14.88 2.80
N GLU A 103 -18.57 15.57 2.33
CA GLU A 103 -18.65 17.04 2.36
C GLU A 103 -18.55 17.64 3.78
N ALA A 104 -18.84 16.86 4.82
CA ALA A 104 -18.67 17.27 6.22
C ALA A 104 -17.23 17.03 6.74
N GLY A 105 -16.33 16.54 5.89
CA GLY A 105 -14.94 16.23 6.24
C GLY A 105 -14.80 14.94 7.06
N LYS A 106 -15.83 14.07 7.07
CA LYS A 106 -15.79 12.80 7.78
C LYS A 106 -15.26 11.71 6.86
N ALA A 107 -14.32 10.94 7.39
CA ALA A 107 -13.79 9.72 6.78
C ALA A 107 -14.91 8.74 6.39
N VAL A 108 -14.88 8.26 5.16
CA VAL A 108 -15.90 7.36 4.61
C VAL A 108 -15.44 5.93 4.78
N THR A 109 -16.13 5.20 5.65
CA THR A 109 -15.81 3.82 6.00
C THR A 109 -15.70 2.92 4.76
N GLY A 110 -14.63 2.14 4.70
CA GLY A 110 -14.39 1.19 3.61
C GLY A 110 -13.69 1.80 2.39
N THR A 111 -13.35 3.08 2.43
CA THR A 111 -12.49 3.72 1.44
C THR A 111 -11.02 3.69 1.86
N GLY A 112 -10.12 4.03 0.94
CA GLY A 112 -8.68 3.98 1.16
C GLY A 112 -8.04 2.63 0.82
N PHE A 113 -6.80 2.71 0.38
CA PHE A 113 -5.96 1.58 0.05
C PHE A 113 -5.17 1.12 1.28
N PRO A 114 -5.09 -0.19 1.54
CA PRO A 114 -4.25 -0.73 2.61
C PRO A 114 -2.78 -0.44 2.30
N ALA A 115 -2.12 0.25 3.23
CA ALA A 115 -0.74 0.65 3.10
C ALA A 115 0.08 0.22 4.32
N MET A 116 1.39 0.13 4.13
CA MET A 116 2.37 -0.04 5.18
C MET A 116 3.51 0.93 4.93
N ILE A 117 3.90 1.69 5.95
CA ILE A 117 5.10 2.54 5.93
C ILE A 117 6.09 1.94 6.91
N ILE A 118 7.35 1.81 6.47
CA ILE A 118 8.46 1.33 7.31
C ILE A 118 9.56 2.38 7.27
N CYS A 119 10.05 2.75 8.46
CA CYS A 119 11.26 3.52 8.64
C CYS A 119 12.45 2.56 8.71
N VAL A 120 13.41 2.69 7.81
CA VAL A 120 14.57 1.80 7.67
C VAL A 120 15.88 2.57 7.74
N ASP A 121 16.98 1.87 7.94
CA ASP A 121 18.32 2.45 7.81
C ASP A 121 18.57 2.90 6.36
N ALA A 122 18.91 4.18 6.17
CA ALA A 122 19.13 4.76 4.85
C ALA A 122 20.31 4.11 4.10
N SER A 123 21.31 3.62 4.83
CA SER A 123 22.52 3.01 4.27
C SER A 123 22.25 1.61 3.68
N LEU A 124 21.22 0.94 4.17
CA LEU A 124 20.82 -0.37 3.68
C LEU A 124 19.89 -0.28 2.46
N LEU A 125 19.13 0.81 2.37
CA LEU A 125 18.14 1.04 1.32
C LEU A 125 18.80 1.19 -0.07
N GLN A 126 18.58 0.19 -0.91
CA GLN A 126 18.89 0.18 -2.33
C GLN A 126 17.62 0.50 -3.13
N VAL A 127 17.71 1.55 -3.94
CA VAL A 127 16.66 1.95 -4.87
C VAL A 127 17.29 2.18 -6.24
N PRO A 128 16.66 1.74 -7.35
CA PRO A 128 17.08 2.14 -8.69
C PRO A 128 17.10 3.67 -8.78
N LYS A 129 18.13 4.24 -9.41
CA LYS A 129 18.41 5.68 -9.41
C LYS A 129 17.22 6.52 -9.87
N GLU A 130 16.48 6.01 -10.85
CA GLU A 130 15.29 6.62 -11.42
C GLU A 130 14.11 6.75 -10.42
N PHE A 131 14.17 6.07 -9.27
CA PHE A 131 13.12 6.07 -8.24
C PHE A 131 13.59 6.60 -6.88
N GLU A 132 14.80 7.17 -6.80
CA GLU A 132 15.28 7.81 -5.56
C GLU A 132 14.35 8.93 -5.07
N SER A 133 13.63 9.61 -5.98
CA SER A 133 12.64 10.62 -5.63
C SER A 133 11.36 10.07 -4.99
N TYR A 134 11.18 8.75 -4.97
CA TYR A 134 9.98 8.08 -4.45
C TYR A 134 10.15 7.44 -3.07
N VAL A 135 11.32 7.63 -2.48
CA VAL A 135 11.57 7.31 -1.08
C VAL A 135 11.87 8.59 -0.32
N ILE A 136 11.55 8.63 0.97
CA ILE A 136 11.86 9.79 1.79
C ILE A 136 13.11 9.45 2.59
N ARG A 137 14.22 10.12 2.30
CA ARG A 137 15.43 10.05 3.14
C ARG A 137 15.42 11.23 4.12
N THR A 138 15.58 10.97 5.40
CA THR A 138 15.59 11.99 6.46
C THR A 138 16.28 11.48 7.71
N ASP A 139 16.75 12.40 8.55
CA ASP A 139 17.15 12.06 9.91
C ASP A 139 15.92 11.68 10.75
N VAL A 140 16.06 10.62 11.55
CA VAL A 140 15.09 10.20 12.57
C VAL A 140 15.86 9.97 13.88
N GLY A 141 15.83 10.96 14.76
CA GLY A 141 16.46 10.86 16.08
C GLY A 141 17.99 10.84 16.03
N GLY A 142 18.60 11.56 15.09
CA GLY A 142 20.06 11.61 14.87
C GLY A 142 20.60 10.47 14.00
N ILE A 143 19.71 9.67 13.40
CA ILE A 143 20.06 8.52 12.57
C ILE A 143 19.63 8.78 11.12
N PRO A 144 20.53 8.65 10.13
CA PRO A 144 20.16 8.65 8.72
C PRO A 144 19.19 7.51 8.39
N ALA A 145 17.93 7.85 8.18
CA ALA A 145 16.86 6.90 7.92
C ALA A 145 16.22 7.15 6.54
N ALA A 146 15.47 6.16 6.08
CA ALA A 146 14.64 6.26 4.91
C ALA A 146 13.26 5.65 5.15
N PHE A 147 12.26 6.13 4.44
CA PHE A 147 10.90 5.60 4.50
C PHE A 147 10.55 4.91 3.19
N VAL A 148 10.02 3.70 3.31
CA VAL A 148 9.49 2.91 2.20
C VAL A 148 7.99 2.75 2.41
N GLY A 149 7.20 3.11 1.40
CA GLY A 149 5.76 2.93 1.37
C GLY A 149 5.42 1.68 0.58
N LEU A 150 4.50 0.87 1.09
CA LEU A 150 4.13 -0.42 0.51
C LEU A 150 2.62 -0.55 0.45
N TYR A 151 2.12 -1.17 -0.60
CA TYR A 151 0.74 -1.62 -0.65
C TYR A 151 0.63 -2.91 0.16
N ALA A 152 -0.15 -2.87 1.23
CA ALA A 152 -0.20 -3.92 2.25
C ALA A 152 -1.09 -5.10 1.82
N ARG A 153 -0.80 -5.64 0.63
CA ARG A 153 -1.42 -6.83 0.03
C ARG A 153 -0.35 -7.70 -0.60
N CYS A 154 -0.14 -8.87 -0.01
CA CYS A 154 0.78 -9.90 -0.49
C CYS A 154 0.42 -10.34 -1.92
N VAL A 155 1.44 -10.56 -2.75
CA VAL A 155 1.25 -10.83 -4.18
C VAL A 155 0.84 -12.26 -4.52
N HIS A 156 0.77 -13.13 -3.50
CA HIS A 156 0.31 -14.52 -3.61
C HIS A 156 -1.22 -14.59 -3.59
N PHE A 157 -1.84 -14.39 -2.42
CA PHE A 157 -3.29 -14.41 -2.24
C PHE A 157 -3.81 -13.21 -1.44
N CYS A 158 -3.15 -12.06 -1.55
CA CYS A 158 -3.69 -10.78 -1.07
C CYS A 158 -3.92 -10.66 0.44
N CYS A 159 -3.35 -11.58 1.22
CA CYS A 159 -3.25 -11.43 2.66
C CYS A 159 -2.50 -10.16 3.04
N LYS A 160 -2.79 -9.64 4.24
CA LYS A 160 -2.05 -8.54 4.84
C LYS A 160 -0.66 -9.03 5.28
N PRO A 161 0.44 -8.55 4.68
CA PRO A 161 1.76 -8.79 5.23
C PRO A 161 1.99 -7.91 6.47
N GLY A 162 2.84 -8.38 7.40
CA GLY A 162 3.22 -7.66 8.61
C GLY A 162 4.69 -7.26 8.60
N TRP A 163 4.99 -6.14 9.27
CA TRP A 163 6.35 -5.74 9.64
C TRP A 163 6.48 -5.87 11.16
N HIS A 164 7.34 -6.80 11.60
CA HIS A 164 7.60 -7.11 13.02
C HIS A 164 6.35 -7.32 13.89
N THR A 165 5.24 -7.75 13.28
CA THR A 165 4.02 -8.12 14.02
C THR A 165 4.20 -9.45 14.75
N SER A 166 5.06 -10.31 14.23
CA SER A 166 5.52 -11.55 14.85
C SER A 166 6.92 -11.87 14.30
N PRO A 167 7.81 -12.46 15.11
CA PRO A 167 9.12 -12.88 14.64
C PRO A 167 8.97 -13.97 13.58
N VAL A 168 9.81 -13.95 12.56
CA VAL A 168 9.87 -15.01 11.55
C VAL A 168 10.55 -16.23 12.18
N PRO A 169 9.90 -17.41 12.15
CA PRO A 169 10.54 -18.64 12.62
C PRO A 169 11.81 -18.96 11.84
N ALA A 170 12.88 -19.36 12.55
CA ALA A 170 14.15 -19.73 11.93
C ALA A 170 14.04 -20.85 10.88
N THR A 171 12.98 -21.68 10.95
CA THR A 171 12.67 -22.71 9.96
C THR A 171 12.22 -22.16 8.61
N LEU A 172 11.96 -20.84 8.51
CA LEU A 172 11.54 -20.12 7.31
C LEU A 172 12.64 -19.16 6.81
N HIS A 173 13.89 -19.39 7.21
CA HIS A 173 15.06 -18.59 6.82
C HIS A 173 15.84 -19.21 5.64
N ASP A 174 15.17 -20.04 4.84
CA ASP A 174 15.63 -20.58 3.56
C ASP A 174 15.34 -19.57 2.44
N TYR A 175 16.15 -18.50 2.40
CA TYR A 175 15.98 -17.40 1.46
C TYR A 175 16.50 -17.73 0.07
N VAL A 176 15.72 -17.38 -0.97
CA VAL A 176 16.20 -17.42 -2.37
C VAL A 176 17.18 -16.28 -2.67
N ALA A 177 17.17 -15.23 -1.84
CA ALA A 177 18.13 -14.15 -1.84
C ALA A 177 18.22 -13.58 -0.43
N GLU A 178 19.43 -13.47 0.11
CA GLU A 178 19.64 -12.96 1.48
C GLU A 178 19.03 -11.54 1.65
N PRO A 179 18.14 -11.35 2.63
CA PRO A 179 17.56 -10.06 2.94
C PRO A 179 18.64 -9.09 3.45
N ARG A 180 18.68 -7.87 2.89
CA ARG A 180 19.61 -6.84 3.35
C ARG A 180 19.27 -6.31 4.75
N THR A 181 18.05 -6.52 5.23
CA THR A 181 17.66 -6.21 6.62
C THR A 181 18.49 -6.97 7.66
N PHE A 182 19.11 -8.10 7.30
CA PHE A 182 20.03 -8.82 8.18
C PHE A 182 21.40 -8.16 8.34
N LEU A 183 21.73 -7.17 7.49
CA LEU A 183 22.92 -6.35 7.64
C LEU A 183 22.72 -5.18 8.62
N ALA A 184 21.52 -5.06 9.21
CA ALA A 184 21.22 -4.02 10.17
C ALA A 184 22.12 -4.10 11.40
N THR A 185 22.55 -2.92 11.85
CA THR A 185 23.32 -2.74 13.07
C THR A 185 22.58 -1.77 13.97
N ASP A 186 22.77 -1.90 15.27
CA ASP A 186 22.35 -0.88 16.21
C ASP A 186 23.12 0.43 15.90
N PRO A 187 22.43 1.55 15.61
CA PRO A 187 23.08 2.76 15.12
C PRO A 187 23.91 3.49 16.19
N VAL A 188 23.76 3.14 17.46
CA VAL A 188 24.52 3.73 18.58
C VAL A 188 25.78 2.93 18.86
N THR A 189 25.66 1.61 18.87
CA THR A 189 26.76 0.70 19.27
C THR A 189 27.51 0.08 18.09
N GLY A 190 26.93 0.09 16.88
CA GLY A 190 27.45 -0.57 15.69
C GLY A 190 27.36 -2.10 15.72
N VAL A 191 26.77 -2.68 16.77
CA VAL A 191 26.64 -4.14 16.92
C VAL A 191 25.58 -4.67 15.94
N PRO A 192 25.79 -5.83 15.28
CA PRO A 192 24.77 -6.45 14.44
C PRO A 192 23.44 -6.63 15.19
N LYS A 193 22.37 -6.13 14.56
CA LYS A 193 21.00 -6.21 15.05
C LYS A 193 20.10 -6.48 13.84
N PRO A 194 20.09 -7.72 13.32
CA PRO A 194 19.34 -8.08 12.13
C PRO A 194 17.84 -7.87 12.34
N GLU A 195 17.17 -7.40 11.30
CA GLU A 195 15.73 -7.21 11.31
C GLU A 195 15.07 -8.23 10.37
N ASP A 196 14.01 -8.89 10.84
CA ASP A 196 13.24 -9.82 10.01
C ASP A 196 12.65 -9.09 8.79
N PRO A 197 12.58 -9.75 7.61
CA PRO A 197 11.90 -9.17 6.46
C PRO A 197 10.38 -9.04 6.72
N ILE A 198 9.69 -8.36 5.81
CA ILE A 198 8.23 -8.32 5.82
C ILE A 198 7.70 -9.75 5.68
N TRP A 199 6.78 -10.16 6.56
CA TRP A 199 6.26 -11.52 6.58
C TRP A 199 4.74 -11.58 6.38
N CYS A 200 4.32 -12.30 5.35
CA CYS A 200 2.92 -12.66 5.13
C CYS A 200 2.64 -14.07 5.68
N GLN A 201 2.06 -14.14 6.87
CA GLN A 201 1.85 -15.38 7.61
C GLN A 201 0.90 -16.39 6.94
N CYS A 202 0.03 -15.96 6.02
CA CYS A 202 -0.92 -16.90 5.36
C CYS A 202 -0.23 -18.07 4.67
N HIS A 203 0.87 -17.80 3.97
CA HIS A 203 1.60 -18.82 3.21
C HIS A 203 3.12 -18.56 3.27
N ASN A 204 3.56 -17.85 4.31
CA ASN A 204 4.97 -17.56 4.59
C ASN A 204 5.73 -16.80 3.51
N SER A 205 5.08 -16.02 2.65
CA SER A 205 5.82 -15.17 1.70
C SER A 205 6.53 -14.03 2.43
N GLN A 206 7.80 -13.80 2.10
CA GLN A 206 8.64 -12.78 2.73
C GLN A 206 9.26 -11.82 1.72
N TYR A 207 9.44 -10.56 2.13
CA TYR A 207 9.93 -9.48 1.27
C TYR A 207 10.94 -8.59 2.00
N ASP A 208 12.05 -8.30 1.36
CA ASP A 208 13.10 -7.39 1.84
C ASP A 208 12.73 -5.94 1.50
N PRO A 209 12.32 -5.11 2.50
CA PRO A 209 11.90 -3.74 2.25
C PRO A 209 13.02 -2.79 1.87
N VAL A 210 14.28 -3.14 2.15
CA VAL A 210 15.43 -2.25 1.87
C VAL A 210 16.08 -2.56 0.53
N THR A 211 15.54 -3.51 -0.24
CA THR A 211 15.93 -3.74 -1.64
C THR A 211 14.72 -3.52 -2.55
N VAL A 212 14.64 -2.32 -3.15
CA VAL A 212 13.58 -1.98 -4.10
C VAL A 212 13.98 -2.47 -5.49
N VAL A 213 13.06 -3.16 -6.17
CA VAL A 213 13.29 -3.73 -7.50
C VAL A 213 12.15 -3.38 -8.45
N HIS A 214 12.44 -3.39 -9.75
CA HIS A 214 11.40 -3.40 -10.79
C HIS A 214 10.67 -4.74 -10.78
N SER A 215 9.37 -4.70 -11.06
CA SER A 215 8.55 -5.90 -11.23
C SER A 215 7.37 -5.61 -12.15
N ILE A 216 6.64 -6.66 -12.56
CA ILE A 216 5.54 -6.56 -13.52
C ILE A 216 4.37 -7.40 -13.02
N HIS A 217 3.17 -6.82 -13.03
CA HIS A 217 1.95 -7.59 -12.83
C HIS A 217 1.74 -8.52 -14.02
N PRO A 218 1.54 -9.83 -13.82
CA PRO A 218 1.42 -10.76 -14.93
C PRO A 218 0.21 -10.43 -15.82
N PRO A 219 0.16 -11.03 -17.03
CA PRO A 219 -0.96 -10.91 -17.93
C PRO A 219 -2.31 -11.22 -17.26
N PRO A 220 -3.42 -10.57 -17.69
CA PRO A 220 -3.51 -9.68 -18.84
C PRO A 220 -3.14 -8.22 -18.56
N ALA A 221 -2.92 -7.83 -17.30
CA ALA A 221 -2.72 -6.43 -16.93
C ALA A 221 -1.36 -5.87 -17.40
N ASN A 222 -0.28 -6.65 -17.32
CA ASN A 222 1.08 -6.27 -17.77
C ASN A 222 1.54 -4.90 -17.24
N VAL A 223 1.21 -4.57 -15.99
CA VAL A 223 1.52 -3.27 -15.39
C VAL A 223 2.88 -3.34 -14.69
N ALA A 224 3.84 -2.54 -15.14
CA ALA A 224 5.13 -2.39 -14.46
C ALA A 224 4.99 -1.58 -13.16
N TYR A 225 5.74 -1.97 -12.14
CA TYR A 225 5.74 -1.32 -10.83
C TYR A 225 7.08 -1.54 -10.10
N ILE A 226 7.34 -0.77 -9.04
CA ILE A 226 8.44 -1.02 -8.11
C ILE A 226 7.94 -1.72 -6.86
N GLY A 227 8.76 -2.59 -6.26
CA GLY A 227 8.38 -3.28 -5.05
C GLY A 227 9.55 -3.70 -4.17
N ALA A 228 9.26 -4.04 -2.92
CA ALA A 228 10.17 -4.71 -2.02
C ALA A 228 10.47 -6.11 -2.56
N ARG A 229 11.77 -6.44 -2.67
CA ARG A 229 12.24 -7.68 -3.28
C ARG A 229 11.69 -8.90 -2.54
N PHE A 230 11.13 -9.84 -3.29
CA PHE A 230 10.75 -11.15 -2.76
C PHE A 230 12.00 -11.95 -2.36
N VAL A 231 11.96 -12.61 -1.20
CA VAL A 231 13.11 -13.36 -0.65
C VAL A 231 12.78 -14.78 -0.18
N HIS A 232 11.53 -15.13 0.13
CA HIS A 232 11.15 -16.48 0.54
C HIS A 232 9.64 -16.75 0.38
N GLY A 233 9.25 -18.01 0.20
CA GLY A 233 7.86 -18.49 0.17
C GLY A 233 7.26 -18.65 -1.25
N PRO A 234 5.93 -18.79 -1.38
CA PRO A 234 5.28 -19.10 -2.66
C PRO A 234 4.92 -17.87 -3.52
N ALA A 235 5.15 -16.65 -3.02
CA ALA A 235 5.02 -15.47 -3.86
C ALA A 235 6.03 -15.50 -5.01
N SER A 236 5.70 -14.86 -6.13
CA SER A 236 6.51 -14.94 -7.36
C SER A 236 7.11 -13.62 -7.80
N ARG A 237 6.87 -12.54 -7.05
CA ARG A 237 7.19 -11.16 -7.46
C ARG A 237 7.34 -10.22 -6.27
N ALA A 238 7.86 -9.02 -6.53
CA ALA A 238 8.08 -8.01 -5.50
C ALA A 238 6.75 -7.51 -4.89
N LEU A 239 6.75 -7.18 -3.60
CA LEU A 239 5.59 -6.56 -2.94
C LEU A 239 5.49 -5.10 -3.39
N PRO A 240 4.37 -4.63 -3.99
CA PRO A 240 4.31 -3.30 -4.58
C PRO A 240 4.59 -2.17 -3.57
N CYS A 241 5.44 -1.23 -3.97
CA CYS A 241 5.70 0.00 -3.24
C CYS A 241 4.68 1.08 -3.63
N ILE A 242 4.26 1.89 -2.66
CA ILE A 242 3.58 3.16 -2.89
C ILE A 242 4.66 4.24 -2.92
N PRO A 243 4.92 4.89 -4.08
CA PRO A 243 5.87 5.98 -4.16
C PRO A 243 5.53 7.10 -3.17
N LEU A 244 6.52 7.53 -2.39
CA LEU A 244 6.35 8.50 -1.33
C LEU A 244 6.91 9.87 -1.73
N LYS A 245 6.28 10.92 -1.21
CA LYS A 245 6.86 12.27 -1.14
C LYS A 245 6.64 12.84 0.26
N ARG A 246 7.52 13.75 0.66
CA ARG A 246 7.41 14.45 1.93
C ARG A 246 6.90 15.88 1.71
N THR A 247 5.89 16.27 2.46
CA THR A 247 5.39 17.65 2.50
C THR A 247 5.48 18.21 3.91
N GLY A 248 6.49 19.03 4.19
CA GLY A 248 6.76 19.47 5.58
C GLY A 248 7.17 18.27 6.44
N THR A 249 6.35 17.90 7.43
CA THR A 249 6.55 16.66 8.22
C THR A 249 5.65 15.51 7.76
N THR A 250 4.66 15.78 6.92
CA THR A 250 3.68 14.79 6.46
C THR A 250 4.26 13.87 5.40
N ILE A 251 3.91 12.59 5.50
CA ILE A 251 4.19 11.59 4.47
C ILE A 251 2.97 11.52 3.55
N GLU A 252 3.17 11.69 2.24
CA GLU A 252 2.14 11.56 1.21
C GLU A 252 2.55 10.51 0.17
N GLY A 253 1.58 9.78 -0.36
CA GLY A 253 1.79 8.87 -1.48
C GLY A 253 1.54 9.58 -2.80
N LEU A 254 2.25 9.19 -3.85
CA LEU A 254 2.05 9.67 -5.21
C LEU A 254 1.11 8.71 -5.94
N TYR A 255 -0.08 9.21 -6.32
CA TYR A 255 -1.06 8.41 -7.05
C TYR A 255 -0.68 8.24 -8.53
N GLU A 256 -0.16 9.29 -9.16
CA GLU A 256 0.24 9.32 -10.57
C GLU A 256 1.74 9.67 -10.70
N PRO A 257 2.66 8.77 -10.35
CA PRO A 257 4.08 9.03 -10.49
C PRO A 257 4.47 8.98 -11.97
N THR A 258 5.38 9.87 -12.40
CA THR A 258 5.81 9.99 -13.81
C THR A 258 6.60 8.79 -14.34
N ALA A 259 7.02 7.88 -13.45
CA ALA A 259 7.73 6.63 -13.71
C ALA A 259 7.49 5.66 -12.53
N GLY A 260 7.66 4.34 -12.71
CA GLY A 260 7.74 3.39 -11.59
C GLY A 260 6.45 3.06 -10.84
N GLY A 261 5.31 3.64 -11.23
CA GLY A 261 4.00 3.28 -10.71
C GLY A 261 2.89 3.84 -11.60
N HIS A 262 1.80 3.12 -11.72
CA HIS A 262 0.57 3.61 -12.34
C HIS A 262 -0.59 3.09 -11.50
N PRO A 263 -1.59 3.91 -11.13
CA PRO A 263 -2.61 3.49 -10.18
C PRO A 263 -3.39 2.24 -10.60
N ASP A 264 -3.33 1.89 -11.89
CA ASP A 264 -3.81 0.60 -12.39
C ASP A 264 -3.27 -0.62 -11.66
N TRP A 265 -2.04 -0.60 -11.09
CA TRP A 265 -1.55 -1.74 -10.32
C TRP A 265 -2.34 -1.95 -9.03
N TYR A 266 -2.83 -0.90 -8.37
CA TYR A 266 -3.70 -1.03 -7.19
C TYR A 266 -4.97 -1.79 -7.53
N SER A 267 -5.51 -1.50 -8.72
CA SER A 267 -6.70 -2.16 -9.22
C SER A 267 -6.39 -3.55 -9.75
N ALA A 268 -5.23 -3.80 -10.38
CA ALA A 268 -4.88 -5.10 -10.96
C ALA A 268 -4.62 -6.18 -9.89
N TYR A 269 -4.11 -5.76 -8.73
CA TYR A 269 -3.87 -6.63 -7.59
C TYR A 269 -5.16 -6.93 -6.81
N CYS A 270 -5.37 -8.19 -6.45
CA CYS A 270 -6.41 -8.62 -5.50
C CYS A 270 -7.87 -8.45 -5.97
N ARG A 271 -8.12 -8.68 -7.26
CA ARG A 271 -9.48 -8.76 -7.84
C ARG A 271 -10.11 -10.15 -7.78
#